data_AF-A0A7S0LX57-F1
#
_entry.id   AF-A0A7S0LX57-F1
#
_cell.length_a   1.000
_cell.length_b   1.000
_cell.length_c   1.000
_cell.angle_alpha   90.00
_cell.angle_beta   90.00
_cell.angle_gamma   90.00
#
_symmetry.space_group_name_H-M   'P 1'
#
loop_
_entity.id
_entity.type
_entity.pdbx_description
1 polymer ?
#
loop_
_entity_poly.entity_id
_entity_poly.type
_entity_poly.pdbx_seq_one_letter_code
_entity_poly.pdbx_strand_id
1 'polypeptide(L)'
;MSDATKAKVKEEREVSPFSEQEVVDRSSMHSVSFIHLHRRLYLSLFDPIRTSAVALHQLNRNFVLVPYNLEVKTAVRQAEIIEQGQVSLAEIYNFDCMMRAVARQNPDAKLIVCGGLQPVILARTILLLGSHMILSLSVTLDTTRQTFAPLRSLPGCPIPEDHPVDSDGNMWSGELTAASCWEALAAAKELRWIDFDCPFVVGEGVLCVEEYLHYSDPINGGVTIAVPGRFLLFSAPAADLPPGCDWADDGPGGRRRFGPGFCAALLADMGAAVVVGLDGARYEA
;
A
#
# COMPACT_ATOMS: atom_id res chain seq x y z
N MET A 1 -12.96 -50.98 39.55
CA MET A 1 -13.13 -49.51 39.46
C MET A 1 -11.76 -48.86 39.61
N SER A 2 -11.13 -48.47 38.50
CA SER A 2 -10.33 -47.24 38.35
C SER A 2 -9.75 -47.23 36.94
N ASP A 3 -10.39 -46.45 36.07
CA ASP A 3 -9.95 -46.20 34.71
C ASP A 3 -8.65 -45.37 34.72
N ALA A 4 -7.65 -45.85 33.98
CA ALA A 4 -6.39 -45.15 33.75
C ALA A 4 -6.51 -44.31 32.48
N THR A 5 -6.66 -42.99 32.64
CA THR A 5 -6.67 -42.01 31.55
C THR A 5 -5.25 -41.82 31.00
N LYS A 6 -4.99 -42.31 29.78
CA LYS A 6 -3.78 -41.98 29.00
C LYS A 6 -4.02 -40.68 28.24
N ALA A 7 -3.40 -39.59 28.68
CA ALA A 7 -3.29 -38.35 27.91
C ALA A 7 -2.23 -38.52 26.81
N LYS A 8 -2.64 -38.32 25.56
CA LYS A 8 -1.78 -38.38 24.38
C LYS A 8 -1.36 -36.94 24.06
N VAL A 9 -0.13 -36.56 24.43
CA VAL A 9 0.47 -35.28 24.04
C VAL A 9 0.71 -35.33 22.53
N LYS A 10 -0.02 -34.50 21.80
CA LYS A 10 0.15 -34.31 20.36
C LYS A 10 1.21 -33.24 20.18
N GLU A 11 2.41 -33.68 19.86
CA GLU A 11 3.54 -32.82 19.53
C GLU A 11 3.22 -32.11 18.20
N GLU A 12 2.89 -30.82 18.27
CA GLU A 12 2.77 -29.96 17.09
C GLU A 12 4.18 -29.71 16.55
N ARG A 13 4.51 -30.38 15.44
CA ARG A 13 5.69 -30.06 14.64
C ARG A 13 5.47 -28.69 14.01
N GLU A 14 6.25 -27.70 14.44
CA GLU A 14 6.50 -26.49 13.68
C GLU A 14 7.05 -26.88 12.31
N VAL A 15 6.26 -26.65 11.27
CA VAL A 15 6.68 -26.78 9.88
C VAL A 15 7.50 -25.54 9.55
N SER A 16 8.79 -25.73 9.28
CA SER A 16 9.69 -24.69 8.77
C SER A 16 9.07 -24.03 7.52
N PRO A 17 8.99 -22.70 7.42
CA PRO A 17 8.37 -22.00 6.28
C PRO A 17 9.21 -22.05 4.98
N PHE A 18 10.35 -22.73 4.96
CA PHE A 18 11.28 -22.71 3.83
C PHE A 18 11.53 -24.10 3.25
N SER A 19 10.71 -24.58 2.29
CA SER A 19 11.17 -25.56 1.27
C SER A 19 10.18 -25.87 0.13
N GLU A 20 9.39 -24.94 -0.40
CA GLU A 20 8.65 -25.19 -1.66
C GLU A 20 8.98 -24.13 -2.72
N GLN A 21 10.17 -24.25 -3.32
CA GLN A 21 10.40 -23.71 -4.66
C GLN A 21 9.87 -24.74 -5.67
N GLU A 22 8.64 -24.55 -6.14
CA GLU A 22 8.10 -25.33 -7.27
C GLU A 22 8.77 -24.85 -8.56
N VAL A 23 9.89 -25.48 -8.94
CA VAL A 23 10.53 -25.27 -10.24
C VAL A 23 9.77 -26.09 -11.28
N VAL A 24 8.91 -25.44 -12.05
CA VAL A 24 8.23 -26.10 -13.19
C VAL A 24 9.23 -26.22 -14.34
N ASP A 25 9.94 -27.36 -14.37
CA ASP A 25 10.94 -27.66 -15.40
C ASP A 25 10.30 -28.29 -16.64
N ARG A 26 10.20 -27.53 -17.74
CA ARG A 26 10.00 -28.06 -19.10
C ARG A 26 10.76 -27.22 -20.13
N SER A 27 12.01 -27.64 -20.36
CA SER A 27 12.86 -27.43 -21.53
C SER A 27 12.40 -26.32 -22.51
N SER A 28 13.07 -25.16 -22.44
CA SER A 28 12.98 -23.95 -23.30
C SER A 28 12.11 -22.78 -22.83
N MET A 29 11.39 -22.89 -21.71
CA MET A 29 10.81 -21.72 -21.04
C MET A 29 11.72 -21.27 -19.90
N HIS A 30 12.10 -19.98 -19.89
CA HIS A 30 12.74 -19.35 -18.73
C HIS A 30 11.97 -19.75 -17.46
N SER A 31 12.67 -20.32 -16.47
CA SER A 31 12.06 -20.85 -15.25
C SER A 31 11.25 -19.75 -14.57
N VAL A 32 9.93 -19.89 -14.61
CA VAL A 32 9.05 -18.97 -13.91
C VAL A 32 9.19 -19.24 -12.42
N SER A 33 9.76 -18.27 -11.70
CA SER A 33 9.94 -18.38 -10.25
C SER A 33 8.78 -17.71 -9.53
N PHE A 34 8.10 -18.49 -8.68
CA PHE A 34 7.08 -17.99 -7.77
C PHE A 34 7.63 -17.95 -6.35
N ILE A 35 7.26 -16.91 -5.62
CA ILE A 35 7.60 -16.75 -4.21
C ILE A 35 6.29 -16.88 -3.43
N HIS A 36 6.19 -17.92 -2.62
CA HIS A 36 5.06 -18.11 -1.72
C HIS A 36 5.10 -17.04 -0.63
N LEU A 37 3.99 -16.32 -0.45
CA LEU A 37 3.91 -15.23 0.52
C LEU A 37 3.11 -15.63 1.77
N HIS A 38 1.86 -16.02 1.55
CA HIS A 38 0.95 -16.39 2.64
C HIS A 38 -0.20 -17.24 2.10
N ARG A 39 -0.40 -18.44 2.65
CA ARG A 39 -1.47 -19.39 2.25
C ARG A 39 -1.50 -19.65 0.75
N ARG A 40 -2.35 -18.92 0.03
CA ARG A 40 -2.57 -19.04 -1.41
C ARG A 40 -2.06 -17.86 -2.23
N LEU A 41 -1.40 -16.90 -1.58
CA LEU A 41 -0.84 -15.71 -2.21
C LEU A 41 0.62 -15.93 -2.59
N TYR A 42 0.93 -15.61 -3.84
CA TYR A 42 2.26 -15.76 -4.43
C TYR A 42 2.65 -14.47 -5.15
N LEU A 43 3.94 -14.14 -5.12
CA LEU A 43 4.56 -13.12 -5.96
C LEU A 43 5.24 -13.80 -7.14
N SER A 44 5.07 -13.23 -8.32
CA SER A 44 5.81 -13.60 -9.52
C SER A 44 6.69 -12.45 -9.99
N LEU A 45 7.91 -12.77 -10.46
CA LEU A 45 8.86 -11.80 -11.00
C LEU A 45 8.77 -11.63 -12.52
N PHE A 46 7.90 -12.35 -13.23
CA PHE A 46 7.77 -12.19 -14.69
C PHE A 46 6.84 -11.05 -15.09
N ASP A 47 7.07 -10.50 -16.29
CA ASP A 47 6.18 -9.54 -16.95
C ASP A 47 5.13 -10.30 -17.79
N PRO A 48 3.83 -10.23 -17.44
CA PRO A 48 2.78 -10.95 -18.15
C PRO A 48 2.61 -10.49 -19.60
N ILE A 49 2.97 -9.24 -19.94
CA ILE A 49 2.90 -8.73 -21.32
C ILE A 49 3.95 -9.42 -22.20
N ARG A 50 5.13 -9.69 -21.63
CA ARG A 50 6.27 -10.32 -22.32
C ARG A 50 6.24 -11.84 -22.27
N THR A 51 5.39 -12.42 -21.42
CA THR A 51 5.27 -13.86 -21.26
C THR A 51 4.41 -14.44 -22.38
N SER A 52 4.84 -15.55 -22.98
CA SER A 52 4.11 -16.12 -24.11
C SER A 52 2.68 -16.51 -23.72
N ALA A 53 1.74 -16.36 -24.66
CA ALA A 53 0.34 -16.71 -24.46
C ALA A 53 0.14 -18.17 -24.01
N VAL A 54 1.06 -19.07 -24.39
CA VAL A 54 1.04 -20.48 -24.01
C VAL A 54 1.39 -20.66 -22.52
N ALA A 55 2.39 -19.94 -22.00
CA ALA A 55 2.71 -19.95 -20.56
C ALA A 55 1.57 -19.36 -19.74
N LEU A 56 0.98 -18.25 -20.18
CA LEU A 56 -0.18 -17.64 -19.52
C LEU A 56 -1.39 -18.58 -19.49
N HIS A 57 -1.67 -19.29 -20.59
CA HIS A 57 -2.77 -20.25 -20.65
C HIS A 57 -2.57 -21.40 -19.66
N GLN A 58 -1.33 -21.89 -19.49
CA GLN A 58 -1.04 -22.95 -18.52
C GLN A 58 -1.17 -22.47 -17.07
N LEU A 59 -0.73 -21.24 -16.77
CA LEU A 59 -0.88 -20.65 -15.44
C LEU A 59 -2.36 -20.42 -15.09
N ASN A 60 -3.16 -19.93 -16.02
CA ASN A 60 -4.58 -19.65 -15.78
C ASN A 60 -5.45 -20.88 -15.48
N ARG A 61 -4.94 -22.11 -15.64
CA ARG A 61 -5.69 -23.32 -15.28
C ARG A 61 -5.76 -23.57 -13.78
N ASN A 62 -4.72 -23.19 -13.04
CA ASN A 62 -4.59 -23.49 -11.61
C ASN A 62 -4.41 -22.23 -10.76
N PHE A 63 -4.17 -21.09 -11.40
CA PHE A 63 -3.83 -19.83 -10.75
C PHE A 63 -4.69 -18.71 -11.30
N VAL A 64 -5.01 -17.76 -10.43
CA VAL A 64 -5.55 -16.47 -10.83
C VAL A 64 -4.39 -15.49 -10.87
N LEU A 65 -4.02 -15.09 -12.08
CA LEU A 65 -3.09 -13.98 -12.26
C LEU A 65 -3.83 -12.69 -11.92
N VAL A 66 -3.31 -11.98 -10.92
CA VAL A 66 -3.73 -10.64 -10.57
C VAL A 66 -2.79 -9.69 -11.30
N PRO A 67 -3.20 -9.14 -12.45
CA PRO A 67 -2.37 -8.17 -13.15
C PRO A 67 -2.27 -6.94 -12.26
N TYR A 68 -1.08 -6.68 -11.73
CA TYR A 68 -0.74 -5.37 -11.20
C TYR A 68 -0.32 -4.47 -12.37
N ASN A 69 -1.23 -4.32 -13.33
CA ASN A 69 -1.27 -3.17 -14.20
C ASN A 69 -2.58 -2.50 -13.82
N LEU A 70 -2.51 -1.48 -12.97
CA LEU A 70 -3.51 -0.44 -13.08
C LEU A 70 -3.58 -0.09 -14.56
N GLU A 71 -4.70 -0.35 -15.23
CA GLU A 71 -5.04 0.34 -16.45
C GLU A 71 -5.13 1.83 -16.09
N VAL A 72 -3.97 2.47 -15.97
CA VAL A 72 -3.86 3.90 -15.79
C VAL A 72 -4.23 4.51 -17.13
N LYS A 73 -5.52 4.75 -17.33
CA LYS A 73 -6.05 5.65 -18.35
C LYS A 73 -5.76 7.13 -18.08
N THR A 74 -4.75 7.45 -17.25
CA THR A 74 -4.29 8.82 -16.95
C THR A 74 -2.78 8.93 -17.19
N ALA A 75 -2.41 8.84 -18.47
CA ALA A 75 -1.06 8.63 -18.97
C ALA A 75 -0.09 9.83 -18.94
N VAL A 76 -0.22 10.80 -18.03
CA VAL A 76 0.76 11.91 -17.95
C VAL A 76 1.22 12.24 -16.52
N ARG A 77 0.33 12.21 -15.50
CA ARG A 77 0.74 12.47 -14.10
C ARG A 77 1.30 11.27 -13.36
N GLN A 78 0.87 10.06 -13.72
CA GLN A 78 1.32 8.85 -13.01
C GLN A 78 2.73 8.44 -13.40
N ALA A 79 3.25 8.84 -14.56
CA ALA A 79 4.64 8.55 -14.96
C ALA A 79 5.65 9.20 -13.99
N GLU A 80 5.44 10.44 -13.56
CA GLU A 80 6.31 11.13 -12.59
C GLU A 80 6.20 10.52 -11.18
N ILE A 81 5.01 10.08 -10.75
CA ILE A 81 4.79 9.43 -9.44
C ILE A 81 5.35 7.99 -9.44
N ILE A 82 5.27 7.30 -10.57
CA ILE A 82 5.85 5.97 -10.77
C ILE A 82 7.38 6.08 -10.70
N GLU A 83 8.00 7.11 -11.30
CA GLU A 83 9.46 7.34 -11.21
C GLU A 83 9.95 7.49 -9.75
N GLN A 84 9.11 7.98 -8.84
CA GLN A 84 9.46 8.15 -7.42
C GLN A 84 9.14 6.93 -6.55
N GLY A 85 8.47 5.90 -7.06
CA GLY A 85 8.16 4.67 -6.29
C GLY A 85 7.21 4.86 -5.11
N GLN A 86 6.61 6.04 -4.94
CA GLN A 86 5.76 6.35 -3.78
C GLN A 86 4.38 5.70 -3.89
N VAL A 87 3.95 5.00 -2.83
CA VAL A 87 2.63 4.40 -2.74
C VAL A 87 1.81 5.15 -1.69
N SER A 88 0.67 5.70 -2.10
CA SER A 88 -0.25 6.41 -1.20
C SER A 88 -1.16 5.44 -0.42
N LEU A 89 -1.74 5.91 0.69
CA LEU A 89 -2.73 5.12 1.44
C LEU A 89 -3.96 4.76 0.59
N ALA A 90 -4.35 5.66 -0.33
CA ALA A 90 -5.41 5.41 -1.31
C ALA A 90 -5.09 4.22 -2.22
N GLU A 91 -3.85 4.14 -2.71
CA GLU A 91 -3.39 3.00 -3.53
C GLU A 91 -3.35 1.71 -2.72
N ILE A 92 -2.90 1.76 -1.46
CA ILE A 92 -2.90 0.60 -0.55
C ILE A 92 -4.33 0.08 -0.35
N TYR A 93 -5.29 0.97 -0.08
CA TYR A 93 -6.69 0.61 0.10
C TYR A 93 -7.31 0.02 -1.17
N ASN A 94 -7.09 0.65 -2.33
CA ASN A 94 -7.63 0.16 -3.60
C ASN A 94 -7.05 -1.22 -3.97
N PHE A 95 -5.75 -1.41 -3.76
CA PHE A 95 -5.10 -2.70 -3.94
C PHE A 95 -5.69 -3.76 -3.00
N ASP A 96 -5.86 -3.42 -1.73
CA ASP A 96 -6.44 -4.30 -0.74
C ASP A 96 -7.88 -4.73 -1.09
N CYS A 97 -8.72 -3.78 -1.49
CA CYS A 97 -10.08 -4.03 -1.98
C CYS A 97 -10.10 -4.97 -3.19
N MET A 98 -9.22 -4.72 -4.17
CA MET A 98 -9.06 -5.58 -5.33
C MET A 98 -8.66 -7.01 -4.91
N MET A 99 -7.64 -7.15 -4.06
CA MET A 99 -7.17 -8.47 -3.60
C MET A 99 -8.26 -9.24 -2.85
N ARG A 100 -8.99 -8.57 -1.94
CA ARG A 100 -10.14 -9.18 -1.23
C ARG A 100 -11.27 -9.56 -2.20
N ALA A 101 -11.53 -8.76 -3.23
CA ALA A 101 -12.54 -9.09 -4.24
C ALA A 101 -12.14 -10.33 -5.06
N VAL A 102 -10.90 -10.37 -5.54
CA VAL A 102 -10.37 -11.51 -6.31
C VAL A 102 -10.35 -12.79 -5.47
N ALA A 103 -9.91 -12.71 -4.22
CA ALA A 103 -9.88 -13.85 -3.30
C ALA A 103 -11.28 -14.41 -3.03
N ARG A 104 -12.29 -13.54 -2.87
CA ARG A 104 -13.70 -13.95 -2.69
C ARG A 104 -14.29 -14.60 -3.92
N GLN A 105 -13.97 -14.08 -5.11
CA GLN A 105 -14.44 -14.64 -6.38
C GLN A 105 -13.76 -15.98 -6.71
N ASN A 106 -12.59 -16.24 -6.13
CA ASN A 106 -11.78 -17.44 -6.43
C ASN A 106 -11.36 -18.15 -5.12
N PRO A 107 -12.31 -18.73 -4.38
CA PRO A 107 -12.12 -19.24 -3.03
C PRO A 107 -11.29 -20.51 -2.94
N ASP A 108 -10.85 -21.11 -4.05
CA ASP A 108 -9.96 -22.29 -4.06
C ASP A 108 -8.68 -22.07 -4.88
N ALA A 109 -8.56 -20.94 -5.56
CA ALA A 109 -7.44 -20.69 -6.46
C ALA A 109 -6.21 -20.16 -5.71
N LYS A 110 -5.02 -20.48 -6.23
CA LYS A 110 -3.79 -19.78 -5.89
C LYS A 110 -3.79 -18.41 -6.59
N LEU A 111 -3.54 -17.33 -5.85
CA LEU A 111 -3.48 -15.96 -6.35
C LEU A 111 -2.02 -15.58 -6.61
N ILE A 112 -1.70 -15.20 -7.84
CA ILE A 112 -0.36 -14.75 -8.22
C ILE A 112 -0.42 -13.27 -8.56
N VAL A 113 0.29 -12.45 -7.81
CA VAL A 113 0.51 -11.03 -8.16
C VAL A 113 1.82 -10.92 -8.95
N CYS A 114 1.76 -10.29 -10.12
CA CYS A 114 2.94 -10.11 -10.98
C CYS A 114 3.64 -8.79 -10.68
N GLY A 115 4.84 -8.82 -10.12
CA GLY A 115 5.64 -7.64 -9.81
C GLY A 115 6.58 -7.18 -10.92
N GLY A 116 6.78 -8.00 -11.95
CA GLY A 116 7.73 -7.72 -13.04
C GLY A 116 9.19 -7.66 -12.59
N LEU A 117 10.09 -7.40 -13.55
CA LEU A 117 11.55 -7.31 -13.32
C LEU A 117 12.05 -5.87 -13.14
N GLN A 118 11.21 -4.86 -13.39
CA GLN A 118 11.62 -3.48 -13.21
C GLN A 118 11.66 -3.16 -11.70
N PRO A 119 12.80 -2.70 -11.16
CA PRO A 119 12.97 -2.51 -9.71
C PRO A 119 11.88 -1.67 -9.05
N VAL A 120 11.47 -0.57 -9.69
CA VAL A 120 10.41 0.32 -9.22
C VAL A 120 9.03 -0.36 -9.16
N ILE A 121 8.71 -1.21 -10.13
CA ILE A 121 7.42 -1.94 -10.14
C ILE A 121 7.43 -3.02 -9.07
N LEU A 122 8.53 -3.77 -8.98
CA LEU A 122 8.73 -4.78 -7.97
C LEU A 122 8.65 -4.18 -6.56
N ALA A 123 9.31 -3.05 -6.35
CA ALA A 123 9.29 -2.26 -5.13
C ALA A 123 7.87 -1.94 -4.64
N ARG A 124 7.08 -1.31 -5.52
CA ARG A 124 5.69 -0.95 -5.24
C ARG A 124 4.84 -2.18 -4.96
N THR A 125 5.03 -3.24 -5.75
CA THR A 125 4.28 -4.50 -5.61
C THR A 125 4.55 -5.15 -4.26
N ILE A 126 5.81 -5.20 -3.84
CA ILE A 126 6.23 -5.70 -2.52
C ILE A 126 5.54 -4.89 -1.42
N LEU A 127 5.67 -3.55 -1.45
CA LEU A 127 5.06 -2.67 -0.46
C LEU A 127 3.55 -2.91 -0.33
N LEU A 128 2.83 -2.98 -1.45
CA LEU A 128 1.39 -3.25 -1.49
C LEU A 128 1.02 -4.63 -0.97
N LEU A 129 1.75 -5.67 -1.36
CA LEU A 129 1.52 -7.04 -0.87
C LEU A 129 1.75 -7.15 0.63
N GLY A 130 2.85 -6.60 1.15
CA GLY A 130 3.12 -6.58 2.59
C GLY A 130 2.07 -5.77 3.35
N SER A 131 1.61 -4.65 2.79
CA SER A 131 0.52 -3.86 3.38
C SER A 131 -0.78 -4.66 3.45
N HIS A 132 -1.16 -5.37 2.39
CA HIS A 132 -2.32 -6.26 2.36
C HIS A 132 -2.21 -7.41 3.38
N MET A 133 -1.02 -8.01 3.50
CA MET A 133 -0.74 -9.06 4.48
C MET A 133 -0.97 -8.57 5.92
N ILE A 134 -0.49 -7.39 6.26
CA ILE A 134 -0.64 -6.79 7.59
C ILE A 134 -2.09 -6.35 7.83
N LEU A 135 -2.67 -5.58 6.90
CA LEU A 135 -3.95 -4.91 7.10
C LEU A 135 -5.13 -5.90 7.03
N SER A 136 -5.18 -6.77 6.04
CA SER A 136 -6.34 -7.65 5.80
C SER A 136 -6.12 -9.11 6.18
N LEU A 137 -4.90 -9.63 6.01
CA LEU A 137 -4.62 -11.04 6.36
C LEU A 137 -4.18 -11.21 7.81
N SER A 138 -3.99 -10.11 8.54
CA SER A 138 -3.52 -10.07 9.93
C SER A 138 -2.22 -10.86 10.15
N VAL A 139 -1.33 -10.83 9.15
CA VAL A 139 0.03 -11.35 9.26
C VAL A 139 0.85 -10.35 10.08
N THR A 140 1.70 -10.84 10.98
CA THR A 140 2.54 -9.97 11.82
C THR A 140 3.61 -9.27 10.99
N LEU A 141 4.13 -8.15 11.49
CA LEU A 141 5.23 -7.43 10.86
C LEU A 141 6.45 -8.34 10.65
N ASP A 142 6.84 -9.13 11.66
CA ASP A 142 8.00 -10.03 11.59
C ASP A 142 7.84 -11.10 10.51
N THR A 143 6.68 -11.75 10.45
CA THR A 143 6.40 -12.74 9.41
C THR A 143 6.41 -12.08 8.03
N THR A 144 5.84 -10.88 7.89
CA THR A 144 5.86 -10.13 6.62
C THR A 144 7.30 -9.84 6.17
N ARG A 145 8.17 -9.39 7.08
CA ARG A 145 9.59 -9.15 6.80
C ARG A 145 10.32 -10.42 6.36
N GLN A 146 10.12 -11.52 7.08
CA GLN A 146 10.73 -12.81 6.76
C GLN A 146 10.26 -13.35 5.40
N THR A 147 8.99 -13.17 5.06
CA THR A 147 8.43 -13.55 3.76
C THR A 147 9.15 -12.86 2.60
N PHE A 148 9.48 -11.57 2.73
CA PHE A 148 10.14 -10.81 1.67
C PHE A 148 11.68 -10.76 1.78
N ALA A 149 12.26 -11.32 2.85
CA ALA A 149 13.72 -11.36 3.05
C ALA A 149 14.52 -11.93 1.85
N PRO A 150 14.06 -12.99 1.14
CA PRO A 150 14.77 -13.53 -0.02
C PRO A 150 14.91 -12.54 -1.19
N LEU A 151 14.05 -11.52 -1.26
CA LEU A 151 14.09 -10.51 -2.33
C LEU A 151 15.15 -9.45 -2.11
N ARG A 152 15.74 -9.36 -0.91
CA ARG A 152 16.74 -8.34 -0.57
C ARG A 152 18.02 -8.44 -1.39
N SER A 153 18.36 -9.65 -1.83
CA SER A 153 19.53 -9.87 -2.68
C SER A 153 19.30 -9.48 -4.14
N LEU A 154 18.07 -9.08 -4.52
CA LEU A 154 17.80 -8.65 -5.88
C LEU A 154 18.30 -7.21 -6.10
N PRO A 155 19.04 -6.94 -7.19
CA PRO A 155 19.49 -5.60 -7.52
C PRO A 155 18.31 -4.62 -7.63
N GLY A 156 18.35 -3.52 -6.87
CA GLY A 156 17.32 -2.48 -6.89
C GLY A 156 16.05 -2.80 -6.07
N CYS A 157 16.04 -3.87 -5.28
CA CYS A 157 14.93 -4.17 -4.37
C CYS A 157 14.91 -3.18 -3.19
N PRO A 158 13.80 -2.49 -2.91
CA PRO A 158 13.71 -1.40 -1.91
C PRO A 158 13.48 -1.93 -0.48
N ILE A 159 13.95 -3.14 -0.18
CA ILE A 159 13.88 -3.70 1.17
C ILE A 159 15.27 -3.63 1.84
N PRO A 160 15.85 -2.44 2.12
CA PRO A 160 16.92 -2.36 3.09
C PRO A 160 16.44 -2.81 4.47
N GLU A 161 17.34 -3.47 5.20
CA GLU A 161 17.03 -4.06 6.51
C GLU A 161 17.46 -3.18 7.68
N ASP A 162 18.42 -2.29 7.47
CA ASP A 162 18.96 -1.44 8.52
C ASP A 162 19.23 -0.08 7.91
N HIS A 163 18.87 0.98 8.64
CA HIS A 163 19.24 2.34 8.27
C HIS A 163 20.72 2.37 7.92
N PRO A 164 21.12 2.75 6.69
CA PRO A 164 22.52 3.02 6.40
C PRO A 164 22.99 4.07 7.39
N VAL A 165 23.77 3.63 8.37
CA VAL A 165 24.55 4.54 9.20
C VAL A 165 25.64 5.03 8.27
N ASP A 166 25.71 6.34 8.03
CA ASP A 166 26.81 6.88 7.23
C ASP A 166 28.17 6.57 7.88
N SER A 167 29.26 6.80 7.16
CA SER A 167 30.62 6.62 7.68
C SER A 167 30.93 7.44 8.95
N ASP A 168 30.07 8.41 9.27
CA ASP A 168 30.21 9.33 10.40
C ASP A 168 29.31 8.94 11.59
N GLY A 169 28.57 7.82 11.51
CA GLY A 169 27.70 7.35 12.58
C GLY A 169 26.32 8.02 12.62
N ASN A 170 25.97 8.85 11.63
CA ASN A 170 24.68 9.52 11.57
C ASN A 170 23.64 8.61 10.93
N MET A 171 22.51 8.44 11.63
CA MET A 171 21.44 7.50 11.28
C MET A 171 20.48 8.04 10.20
N TRP A 172 20.94 8.88 9.26
CA TRP A 172 20.05 9.66 8.40
C TRP A 172 20.44 9.64 6.92
N SER A 173 20.45 8.46 6.31
CA SER A 173 20.13 8.35 4.88
C SER A 173 18.60 8.23 4.76
N GLY A 174 17.90 9.34 4.55
CA GLY A 174 16.44 9.46 4.55
C GLY A 174 15.67 8.71 3.44
N GLU A 175 16.09 7.51 3.08
CA GLU A 175 15.37 6.64 2.16
C GLU A 175 14.30 5.83 2.91
N LEU A 176 13.03 6.15 2.67
CA LEU A 176 11.90 5.38 3.16
C LEU A 176 11.88 4.00 2.50
N THR A 177 11.96 2.95 3.33
CA THR A 177 11.95 1.56 2.85
C THR A 177 10.55 0.96 2.92
N ALA A 178 10.30 -0.13 2.19
CA ALA A 178 9.05 -0.88 2.34
C ALA A 178 8.86 -1.37 3.79
N ALA A 179 9.94 -1.76 4.46
CA ALA A 179 9.91 -2.23 5.83
C ALA A 179 9.49 -1.14 6.83
N SER A 180 9.96 0.10 6.65
CA SER A 180 9.57 1.26 7.47
C SER A 180 8.10 1.64 7.24
N CYS A 181 7.62 1.54 5.99
CA CYS A 181 6.21 1.74 5.69
C CYS A 181 5.32 0.68 6.36
N TRP A 182 5.74 -0.60 6.36
CA TRP A 182 5.01 -1.67 7.04
C TRP A 182 4.98 -1.50 8.56
N GLU A 183 6.07 -1.03 9.18
CA GLU A 183 6.08 -0.66 10.59
C GLU A 183 5.05 0.41 10.90
N ALA A 184 5.04 1.50 10.11
CA ALA A 184 4.08 2.58 10.27
C ALA A 184 2.63 2.08 10.11
N LEU A 185 2.35 1.20 9.15
CA LEU A 185 1.02 0.62 8.94
C LEU A 185 0.61 -0.34 10.07
N ALA A 186 1.54 -1.16 10.56
CA ALA A 186 1.28 -2.06 11.68
C ALA A 186 0.94 -1.26 12.94
N ALA A 187 1.73 -0.22 13.25
CA ALA A 187 1.46 0.68 14.37
C ALA A 187 0.12 1.43 14.20
N ALA A 188 -0.16 1.95 13.00
CA ALA A 188 -1.43 2.62 12.72
C ALA A 188 -2.63 1.67 12.90
N LYS A 189 -2.50 0.39 12.51
CA LYS A 189 -3.53 -0.63 12.73
C LYS A 189 -3.71 -0.96 14.22
N GLU A 190 -2.62 -1.11 14.97
CA GLU A 190 -2.66 -1.37 16.42
C GLU A 190 -3.31 -0.21 17.20
N LEU A 191 -3.01 1.02 16.81
CA LEU A 191 -3.64 2.24 17.34
C LEU A 191 -5.08 2.45 16.83
N ARG A 192 -5.58 1.55 15.96
CA ARG A 192 -6.88 1.63 15.29
C ARG A 192 -7.08 2.91 14.47
N TRP A 193 -6.00 3.53 14.02
CA TRP A 193 -6.07 4.66 13.09
C TRP A 193 -6.59 4.22 11.72
N ILE A 194 -6.33 2.98 11.31
CA ILE A 194 -6.76 2.44 10.02
C ILE A 194 -7.50 1.12 10.25
N ASP A 195 -8.70 1.01 9.66
CA ASP A 195 -9.48 -0.22 9.61
C ASP A 195 -10.13 -0.37 8.22
N PHE A 196 -9.61 -1.29 7.42
CA PHE A 196 -10.11 -1.55 6.06
C PHE A 196 -11.29 -2.51 6.01
N ASP A 197 -11.63 -3.14 7.13
CA ASP A 197 -12.82 -3.99 7.24
C ASP A 197 -14.06 -3.17 7.57
N CYS A 198 -13.87 -2.00 8.18
CA CYS A 198 -14.93 -1.08 8.57
C CYS A 198 -14.72 0.34 8.01
N PRO A 199 -14.72 0.53 6.67
CA PRO A 199 -14.35 1.81 6.05
C PRO A 199 -15.32 2.96 6.36
N PHE A 200 -16.51 2.66 6.89
CA PHE A 200 -17.59 3.61 7.22
C PHE A 200 -17.69 3.96 8.70
N VAL A 201 -16.87 3.35 9.57
CA VAL A 201 -16.98 3.59 11.02
C VAL A 201 -16.39 4.95 11.33
N VAL A 202 -17.27 5.93 11.47
CA VAL A 202 -16.94 7.26 12.01
C VAL A 202 -16.95 7.15 13.52
N GLY A 203 -15.75 7.05 14.11
CA GLY A 203 -15.53 7.09 15.55
C GLY A 203 -14.31 7.94 15.87
N GLU A 204 -14.26 8.51 17.08
CA GLU A 204 -13.09 9.28 17.51
C GLU A 204 -11.81 8.44 17.35
N GLY A 205 -10.92 8.87 16.46
CA GLY A 205 -9.60 8.26 16.27
C GLY A 205 -9.48 7.15 15.22
N VAL A 206 -10.52 6.86 14.43
CA VAL A 206 -10.45 5.92 13.28
C VAL A 206 -10.56 6.70 11.97
N LEU A 207 -9.71 6.38 10.99
CA LEU A 207 -9.78 6.95 9.65
C LEU A 207 -10.98 6.41 8.88
N CYS A 208 -11.92 7.29 8.50
CA CYS A 208 -12.88 6.99 7.45
C CYS A 208 -12.18 7.01 6.09
N VAL A 209 -12.00 5.84 5.47
CA VAL A 209 -11.20 5.73 4.23
C VAL A 209 -11.89 6.40 3.06
N GLU A 210 -13.22 6.37 2.98
CA GLU A 210 -13.96 7.06 1.91
C GLU A 210 -13.82 8.57 2.01
N GLU A 211 -13.91 9.11 3.22
CA GLU A 211 -13.69 10.54 3.49
C GLU A 211 -12.25 10.95 3.13
N TYR A 212 -11.27 10.12 3.53
CA TYR A 212 -9.88 10.31 3.13
C TYR A 212 -9.71 10.33 1.61
N LEU A 213 -10.28 9.36 0.89
CA LEU A 213 -10.21 9.29 -0.57
C LEU A 213 -10.87 10.51 -1.23
N HIS A 214 -11.99 10.97 -0.68
CA HIS A 214 -12.69 12.13 -1.19
C HIS A 214 -11.85 13.40 -1.04
N TYR A 215 -11.40 13.73 0.17
CA TYR A 215 -10.72 15.00 0.44
C TYR A 215 -9.25 15.01 0.02
N SER A 216 -8.58 13.86 -0.09
CA SER A 216 -7.21 13.78 -0.61
C SER A 216 -7.11 14.10 -2.10
N ASP A 217 -8.22 14.03 -2.84
CA ASP A 217 -8.28 14.52 -4.21
C ASP A 217 -8.05 16.05 -4.22
N PRO A 218 -7.06 16.56 -4.98
CA PRO A 218 -6.84 18.00 -5.13
C PRO A 218 -8.07 18.78 -5.60
N ILE A 219 -9.04 18.15 -6.28
CA ILE A 219 -10.28 18.78 -6.75
C ILE A 219 -11.30 19.01 -5.62
N ASN A 220 -11.13 18.32 -4.48
CA ASN A 220 -12.03 18.36 -3.33
C ASN A 220 -11.40 19.02 -2.09
N GLY A 221 -10.22 19.63 -2.22
CA GLY A 221 -9.55 20.36 -1.13
C GLY A 221 -8.09 19.96 -0.93
N GLY A 222 -7.70 18.76 -1.39
CA GLY A 222 -6.33 18.26 -1.22
C GLY A 222 -5.92 18.14 0.24
N VAL A 223 -6.85 17.72 1.11
CA VAL A 223 -6.63 17.52 2.54
C VAL A 223 -6.21 16.06 2.78
N THR A 224 -5.10 15.89 3.49
CA THR A 224 -4.61 14.60 3.95
C THR A 224 -4.82 14.49 5.45
N ILE A 225 -5.58 13.49 5.87
CA ILE A 225 -5.70 13.11 7.28
C ILE A 225 -4.45 12.30 7.65
N ALA A 226 -3.51 12.93 8.37
CA ALA A 226 -2.27 12.28 8.78
C ALA A 226 -2.45 11.49 10.09
N VAL A 227 -3.23 12.03 11.03
CA VAL A 227 -3.66 11.33 12.25
C VAL A 227 -5.16 11.57 12.45
N PRO A 228 -6.00 10.53 12.45
CA PRO A 228 -7.46 10.68 12.54
C PRO A 228 -7.89 11.49 13.77
N GLY A 229 -8.72 12.51 13.54
CA GLY A 229 -9.23 13.42 14.58
C GLY A 229 -8.19 14.31 15.26
N ARG A 230 -6.95 14.36 14.76
CA ARG A 230 -5.85 15.10 15.40
C ARG A 230 -5.07 15.99 14.46
N PHE A 231 -4.67 15.46 13.32
CA PHE A 231 -3.72 16.15 12.44
C PHE A 231 -4.12 16.04 10.98
N LEU A 232 -4.39 17.20 10.38
CA LEU A 232 -4.74 17.39 8.99
C LEU A 232 -3.61 18.17 8.31
N LEU A 233 -3.27 17.78 7.09
CA LEU A 233 -2.36 18.49 6.21
C LEU A 233 -3.14 18.96 4.99
N PHE A 234 -2.99 20.21 4.61
CA PHE A 234 -3.65 20.76 3.42
C PHE A 234 -2.76 21.82 2.77
N SER A 235 -3.01 22.11 1.50
CA SER A 235 -2.28 23.18 0.80
C SER A 235 -2.75 24.55 1.29
N ALA A 236 -1.83 25.51 1.42
CA ALA A 236 -2.19 26.88 1.75
C ALA A 236 -3.29 27.39 0.78
N PRO A 237 -4.30 28.13 1.29
CA PRO A 237 -5.34 28.69 0.42
C PRO A 237 -4.71 29.64 -0.61
N ALA A 238 -5.42 29.95 -1.69
CA ALA A 238 -4.98 30.91 -2.69
C ALA A 238 -5.42 32.34 -2.33
N ALA A 239 -4.50 33.29 -2.42
CA ALA A 239 -4.77 34.71 -2.17
C ALA A 239 -5.35 35.44 -3.38
N ASP A 240 -5.17 34.88 -4.57
CA ASP A 240 -5.36 35.53 -5.86
C ASP A 240 -6.51 34.90 -6.67
N LEU A 241 -7.61 34.58 -5.99
CA LEU A 241 -8.81 34.10 -6.67
C LEU A 241 -9.60 35.24 -7.33
N PRO A 242 -10.32 34.98 -8.44
CA PRO A 242 -11.26 35.93 -9.00
C PRO A 242 -12.28 36.42 -7.95
N PRO A 243 -12.69 37.70 -7.96
CA PRO A 243 -13.62 38.23 -6.97
C PRO A 243 -14.93 37.44 -6.92
N GLY A 244 -15.33 37.04 -5.70
CA GLY A 244 -16.57 36.28 -5.46
C GLY A 244 -16.48 34.78 -5.75
N CYS A 245 -15.29 34.25 -6.03
CA CYS A 245 -15.07 32.82 -6.22
C CYS A 245 -14.41 32.18 -5.00
N ASP A 246 -14.95 31.05 -4.56
CA ASP A 246 -14.38 30.22 -3.49
C ASP A 246 -13.28 29.28 -3.99
N TRP A 247 -13.21 29.05 -5.30
CA TRP A 247 -12.21 28.23 -5.96
C TRP A 247 -11.99 28.67 -7.41
N ALA A 248 -10.84 28.30 -7.99
CA ALA A 248 -10.55 28.46 -9.41
C ALA A 248 -9.59 27.34 -9.89
N ASP A 249 -9.67 26.98 -11.17
CA ASP A 249 -8.75 26.01 -11.77
C ASP A 249 -7.59 26.72 -12.49
N ASP A 250 -6.36 26.22 -12.34
CA ASP A 250 -5.17 26.76 -13.03
C ASP A 250 -5.12 26.35 -14.52
N GLY A 251 -6.05 26.87 -15.31
CA GLY A 251 -6.12 26.63 -16.75
C GLY A 251 -6.58 25.21 -17.14
N PRO A 252 -6.50 24.84 -18.43
CA PRO A 252 -6.97 23.55 -18.93
C PRO A 252 -6.13 22.39 -18.36
N GLY A 253 -6.74 21.55 -17.51
CA GLY A 253 -6.02 20.49 -16.79
C GLY A 253 -5.26 20.96 -15.54
N GLY A 254 -5.51 22.20 -15.12
CA GLY A 254 -4.93 22.85 -13.95
C GLY A 254 -5.22 22.13 -12.63
N ARG A 255 -4.48 22.52 -11.59
CA ARG A 255 -4.83 22.17 -10.21
C ARG A 255 -5.94 23.13 -9.76
N ARG A 256 -6.93 22.61 -9.04
CA ARG A 256 -7.93 23.45 -8.37
C ARG A 256 -7.27 24.14 -7.17
N ARG A 257 -7.52 25.43 -7.05
CA ARG A 257 -7.10 26.28 -5.94
C ARG A 257 -8.33 26.72 -5.16
N PHE A 258 -8.20 26.79 -3.84
CA PHE A 258 -9.30 27.12 -2.94
C PHE A 258 -9.00 28.38 -2.14
N GLY A 259 -10.02 29.19 -1.92
CA GLY A 259 -9.91 30.42 -1.15
C GLY A 259 -9.94 30.14 0.36
N PRO A 260 -9.54 31.13 1.18
CA PRO A 260 -9.55 30.99 2.64
C PRO A 260 -10.92 30.60 3.21
N GLY A 261 -12.02 31.15 2.68
CA GLY A 261 -13.38 30.86 3.14
C GLY A 261 -13.78 29.40 2.93
N PHE A 262 -13.47 28.83 1.76
CA PHE A 262 -13.69 27.41 1.49
C PHE A 262 -12.90 26.52 2.43
N CYS A 263 -11.59 26.78 2.58
CA CYS A 263 -10.72 25.99 3.45
C CYS A 263 -11.17 26.08 4.91
N ALA A 264 -11.58 27.25 5.39
CA ALA A 264 -12.09 27.43 6.76
C ALA A 264 -13.36 26.61 6.99
N ALA A 265 -14.31 26.63 6.06
CA ALA A 265 -15.53 25.82 6.15
C ALA A 265 -15.22 24.32 6.15
N LEU A 266 -14.37 23.86 5.22
CA LEU A 266 -13.94 22.46 5.14
C LEU A 266 -13.25 22.00 6.42
N LEU A 267 -12.30 22.78 6.94
CA LEU A 267 -11.59 22.44 8.18
C LEU A 267 -12.53 22.44 9.39
N ALA A 268 -13.51 23.33 9.44
CA ALA A 268 -14.53 23.33 10.49
C ALA A 268 -15.41 22.08 10.44
N ASP A 269 -15.85 21.65 9.25
CA ASP A 269 -16.60 20.40 9.06
C ASP A 269 -15.79 19.17 9.49
N MET A 270 -14.46 19.20 9.29
CA MET A 270 -13.53 18.16 9.76
C MET A 270 -13.15 18.29 11.25
N GLY A 271 -13.75 19.24 11.98
CA GLY A 271 -13.53 19.42 13.42
C GLY A 271 -12.20 20.08 13.80
N ALA A 272 -11.54 20.78 12.88
CA ALA A 272 -10.30 21.49 13.17
C ALA A 272 -10.57 22.73 14.06
N ALA A 273 -9.88 22.78 15.20
CA ALA A 273 -9.96 23.91 16.14
C ALA A 273 -8.79 24.90 16.01
N VAL A 274 -7.66 24.46 15.41
CA VAL A 274 -6.43 25.25 15.31
C VAL A 274 -5.82 25.04 13.93
N VAL A 275 -5.41 26.14 13.30
CA VAL A 275 -4.68 26.12 12.02
C VAL A 275 -3.28 26.71 12.26
N VAL A 276 -2.26 25.98 11.83
CA VAL A 276 -0.87 26.41 11.93
C VAL A 276 -0.34 26.69 10.53
N GLY A 277 -0.13 27.96 10.20
CA GLY A 277 0.47 28.37 8.94
C GLY A 277 2.00 28.28 9.01
N LEU A 278 2.61 27.61 8.03
CA LEU A 278 4.07 27.47 7.95
C LEU A 278 4.72 28.51 7.00
N ASP A 279 3.91 29.24 6.24
CA ASP A 279 4.36 29.95 5.02
C ASP A 279 4.46 31.48 5.20
N GLY A 280 4.59 31.94 6.44
CA GLY A 280 4.44 33.36 6.80
C GLY A 280 2.98 33.84 6.73
N ALA A 281 2.71 35.03 7.27
CA ALA A 281 1.36 35.60 7.28
C ALA A 281 0.96 36.06 5.86
N ARG A 282 0.21 35.20 5.14
CA ARG A 282 -0.36 35.51 3.81
C ARG A 282 -1.84 35.87 3.86
N TYR A 283 -2.49 35.60 4.99
CA TYR A 283 -3.93 35.77 5.21
C TYR A 283 -4.14 36.43 6.56
N GLU A 284 -5.15 37.29 6.68
CA GLU A 284 -5.62 37.77 7.98
C GLU A 284 -6.32 36.62 8.71
N ALA A 285 -6.04 36.49 10.01
CA ALA A 285 -6.57 35.44 10.88
C ALA A 285 -8.03 35.70 11.28
#